data_AF-A0A183GBF8-F1
#
_entry.id   AF-A0A183GBF8-F1
#
_cell.length_a   1.000
_cell.length_b   1.000
_cell.length_c   1.000
_cell.angle_alpha   90.00
_cell.angle_beta   90.00
_cell.angle_gamma   90.00
#
_symmetry.space_group_name_H-M   'P 1'
#
loop_
_entity.id
_entity.type
_entity.pdbx_description
1 polymer ?
#
loop_
_entity_poly.entity_id
_entity_poly.type
_entity_poly.pdbx_seq_one_letter_code
_entity_poly.pdbx_strand_id
1 'polypeptide(L)'
;MIGPGCFSVAMAFKQGGLWMAFFLVFFLGSISTISMHKIVKCSQYLSRLEGNSYLDYGDMAEAAFRNSVYPFLVQHKHKAKYFVNGCLIAFQVGVASVAYVFVVEHIQEILHYFKVGSGLSTTELLLMYTVPTILINFVRSIRAVTFVCMIGNVFIFASIALILEVALLRFIWKIPLGTVEKLKMNLKELFVAEHNWRSLPWVTSFDGVVASAGSLLYSFEGQAMVLPLENKMKHPEDMQGWTGVLTTGKFCTRLKQK
;
A
#
# COMPACT_ATOMS: atom_id res chain seq x y z
N MET A 1 -4.19 -3.32 -4.53
CA MET A 1 -4.38 -2.85 -3.14
C MET A 1 -4.30 -1.34 -3.15
N ILE A 2 -5.43 -0.65 -3.07
CA ILE A 2 -5.46 0.81 -2.96
C ILE A 2 -5.72 1.10 -1.48
N GLY A 3 -4.72 1.68 -0.82
CA GLY A 3 -4.77 2.09 0.58
C GLY A 3 -4.09 3.46 0.73
N PRO A 4 -3.79 3.92 1.95
CA PRO A 4 -3.12 5.22 2.16
C PRO A 4 -1.79 5.34 1.41
N GLY A 5 -1.11 4.22 1.14
CA GLY A 5 0.08 4.16 0.29
C GLY A 5 -0.12 4.64 -1.16
N CYS A 6 -1.35 4.84 -1.66
CA CYS A 6 -1.53 5.49 -2.97
C CYS A 6 -1.15 6.99 -2.93
N PHE A 7 -1.33 7.64 -1.78
CA PHE A 7 -0.96 9.05 -1.59
C PHE A 7 0.55 9.24 -1.45
N SER A 8 1.29 8.22 -0.98
CA SER A 8 2.76 8.28 -0.94
C SER A 8 3.39 8.30 -2.34
N VAL A 9 2.66 7.89 -3.39
CA VAL A 9 3.12 8.05 -4.78
C VAL A 9 3.28 9.54 -5.11
N ALA A 10 2.32 10.40 -4.75
CA ALA A 10 2.44 11.84 -5.00
C ALA A 10 3.65 12.45 -4.26
N MET A 11 3.91 12.00 -3.02
CA MET A 11 5.12 12.38 -2.27
C MET A 11 6.40 11.89 -2.95
N ALA A 12 6.41 10.68 -3.54
CA ALA A 12 7.54 10.17 -4.29
C ALA A 12 7.90 11.05 -5.49
N PHE A 13 6.91 11.56 -6.21
CA PHE A 13 7.13 12.50 -7.32
C PHE A 13 7.66 13.85 -6.83
N LYS A 14 7.16 14.34 -5.69
CA LYS A 14 7.67 15.56 -5.05
C LYS A 14 9.13 15.43 -4.60
N GLN A 15 9.51 14.27 -4.06
CA GLN A 15 10.85 14.03 -3.52
C GLN A 15 11.89 13.63 -4.58
N GLY A 16 11.50 12.84 -5.58
CA GLY A 16 12.42 12.30 -6.60
C GLY A 16 12.54 13.16 -7.87
N GLY A 17 11.56 14.03 -8.13
CA GLY A 17 11.41 14.73 -9.41
C GLY A 17 10.59 13.92 -10.41
N LEU A 18 10.08 14.60 -11.44
CA LEU A 18 9.05 14.04 -12.33
C LEU A 18 9.53 12.79 -13.08
N TRP A 19 10.67 12.91 -13.79
CA TRP A 19 11.18 11.83 -14.65
C TRP A 19 11.79 10.69 -13.84
N MET A 20 12.51 11.03 -12.78
CA MET A 20 13.11 10.00 -11.93
C MET A 20 12.05 9.17 -11.21
N ALA A 21 11.06 9.80 -10.58
CA ALA A 21 9.98 9.08 -9.92
C ALA A 21 9.14 8.26 -10.92
N PHE A 22 8.87 8.81 -12.11
CA PHE A 22 8.20 8.08 -13.18
C PHE A 22 8.95 6.79 -13.55
N PHE A 23 10.26 6.88 -13.78
CA PHE A 23 11.08 5.68 -14.05
C PHE A 23 11.09 4.70 -12.87
N LEU A 24 11.26 5.19 -11.64
CA LEU A 24 11.27 4.35 -10.43
C LEU A 24 9.97 3.60 -10.22
N VAL A 25 8.82 4.22 -10.50
CA VAL A 25 7.50 3.57 -10.37
C VAL A 25 7.44 2.31 -11.22
N PHE A 26 7.83 2.39 -12.50
CA PHE A 26 7.84 1.24 -13.38
C PHE A 26 8.91 0.22 -12.97
N PHE A 27 10.12 0.70 -12.69
CA PHE A 27 11.23 -0.18 -12.32
C PHE A 27 10.94 -0.99 -11.03
N LEU A 28 10.61 -0.30 -9.94
CA LEU A 28 10.28 -0.94 -8.65
C LEU A 28 8.97 -1.72 -8.73
N GLY A 29 7.97 -1.22 -9.47
CA GLY A 29 6.71 -1.92 -9.69
C GLY A 29 6.89 -3.24 -10.45
N SER A 30 7.73 -3.26 -11.48
CA SER A 30 8.09 -4.47 -12.23
C SER A 30 8.85 -5.46 -11.36
N ILE A 31 9.89 -5.01 -10.64
CA ILE A 31 10.65 -5.87 -9.71
C ILE A 31 9.70 -6.48 -8.66
N SER A 32 8.89 -5.65 -8.02
CA SER A 32 7.87 -6.06 -7.03
C SER A 32 6.94 -7.15 -7.60
N THR A 33 6.45 -6.96 -8.83
CA THR A 33 5.56 -7.92 -9.49
C THR A 33 6.25 -9.24 -9.82
N ILE A 34 7.50 -9.20 -10.30
CA ILE A 34 8.30 -10.40 -10.58
C ILE A 34 8.58 -11.17 -9.28
N SER A 35 8.92 -10.46 -8.20
CA SER A 35 9.17 -11.04 -6.89
C SER A 35 7.94 -11.77 -6.36
N MET A 36 6.76 -11.15 -6.42
CA MET A 36 5.50 -11.80 -6.01
C MET A 36 5.23 -13.08 -6.81
N HIS A 37 5.41 -13.04 -8.13
CA HIS A 37 5.21 -14.22 -8.99
C HIS A 37 6.16 -15.36 -8.65
N LYS A 38 7.45 -15.05 -8.39
CA LYS A 38 8.43 -16.05 -7.98
C LYS A 38 8.07 -16.67 -6.63
N ILE A 39 7.68 -15.85 -5.66
CA ILE A 39 7.28 -16.29 -4.32
C ILE A 39 6.11 -17.28 -4.39
N VAL A 40 5.05 -16.96 -5.13
CA VAL A 40 3.88 -17.85 -5.29
C VAL A 40 4.28 -19.14 -6.00
N LYS A 41 5.07 -19.07 -7.09
CA LYS A 41 5.56 -20.29 -7.77
C LYS A 41 6.37 -21.19 -6.86
N CYS A 42 7.26 -20.62 -6.07
CA CYS A 42 8.03 -21.37 -5.09
C CYS A 42 7.09 -21.98 -4.02
N SER A 43 6.17 -21.20 -3.47
CA SER A 43 5.19 -21.70 -2.49
C SER A 43 4.42 -22.92 -3.01
N GLN A 44 3.86 -22.83 -4.22
CA GLN A 44 3.12 -23.93 -4.85
C GLN A 44 3.99 -25.16 -5.10
N TYR A 45 5.23 -24.96 -5.57
CA TYR A 45 6.16 -26.05 -5.81
C TYR A 45 6.51 -26.79 -4.51
N LEU A 46 6.86 -26.05 -3.46
CA LEU A 46 7.23 -26.63 -2.16
C LEU A 46 6.02 -27.23 -1.43
N SER A 47 4.84 -26.62 -1.56
CA SER A 47 3.59 -27.12 -0.99
C SER A 47 3.27 -28.52 -1.54
N ARG A 48 3.42 -28.72 -2.85
CA ARG A 48 3.26 -30.04 -3.48
C ARG A 48 4.27 -31.07 -2.98
N LEU A 49 5.51 -30.64 -2.71
CA LEU A 49 6.58 -31.51 -2.22
C LEU A 49 6.36 -31.96 -0.76
N GLU A 50 5.82 -31.07 0.09
CA GLU A 50 5.50 -31.35 1.50
C GLU A 50 4.06 -31.88 1.70
N GLY A 51 3.44 -32.45 0.65
CA GLY A 51 2.15 -33.15 0.76
C GLY A 51 0.90 -32.26 0.70
N ASN A 52 0.94 -31.18 -0.10
CA ASN A 52 -0.14 -30.19 -0.28
C ASN A 52 -0.52 -29.42 0.99
N SER A 53 0.45 -29.16 1.85
CA SER A 53 0.26 -28.26 3.00
C SER A 53 0.35 -26.81 2.56
N TYR A 54 -0.53 -25.96 3.09
CA TYR A 54 -0.43 -24.50 2.89
C TYR A 54 0.83 -23.97 3.58
N LEU A 55 1.63 -23.18 2.87
CA LEU A 55 2.89 -22.63 3.37
C LEU A 55 2.74 -21.11 3.53
N ASP A 56 2.97 -20.62 4.74
CA ASP A 56 3.22 -19.19 4.97
C ASP A 56 4.69 -18.85 4.65
N TYR A 57 5.07 -17.57 4.63
CA TYR A 57 6.43 -17.16 4.24
C TYR A 57 7.54 -17.82 5.06
N GLY A 58 7.37 -17.90 6.38
CA GLY A 58 8.35 -18.57 7.26
C GLY A 58 8.43 -20.07 7.00
N ASP A 59 7.28 -20.72 6.76
CA ASP A 59 7.23 -22.15 6.46
C ASP A 59 7.80 -22.46 5.07
N MET A 60 7.56 -21.58 4.09
CA MET A 60 8.17 -21.66 2.77
C MET A 60 9.70 -21.56 2.86
N ALA A 61 10.23 -20.65 3.69
CA ALA A 61 11.67 -20.55 3.92
C ALA A 61 12.24 -21.80 4.62
N GLU A 62 11.53 -22.35 5.61
CA GLU A 62 11.90 -23.60 6.26
C GLU A 62 11.95 -24.76 5.27
N ALA A 63 10.88 -24.93 4.47
CA ALA A 63 10.75 -25.96 3.47
C ALA A 63 11.81 -25.81 2.37
N ALA A 64 12.15 -24.59 1.98
CA ALA A 64 13.20 -24.33 0.97
C ALA A 64 14.59 -24.76 1.48
N PHE A 65 14.88 -24.48 2.75
CA PHE A 65 16.14 -24.89 3.36
C PHE A 65 16.18 -26.40 3.61
N ARG A 66 15.04 -27.00 3.98
CA ARG A 66 14.92 -28.45 4.18
C ARG A 66 15.16 -29.24 2.89
N ASN A 67 14.62 -28.76 1.77
CA ASN A 67 14.74 -29.39 0.45
C ASN A 67 15.96 -28.88 -0.35
N SER A 68 16.92 -28.25 0.32
CA SER A 68 18.13 -27.74 -0.33
C SER A 68 19.19 -28.83 -0.52
N VAL A 69 19.97 -28.73 -1.61
CA VAL A 69 21.06 -29.68 -1.93
C VAL A 69 22.25 -29.52 -0.97
N TYR A 70 22.38 -28.37 -0.32
CA TYR A 70 23.51 -28.03 0.53
C TYR A 70 23.26 -28.39 2.01
N PRO A 71 24.03 -29.31 2.62
CA PRO A 71 23.79 -29.77 3.99
C PRO A 71 23.83 -28.65 5.04
N PHE A 72 24.68 -27.63 4.82
CA PHE A 72 24.77 -26.47 5.70
C PHE A 72 23.46 -25.68 5.79
N LEU A 73 22.73 -25.54 4.68
CA LEU A 73 21.45 -24.83 4.66
C LEU A 73 20.35 -25.65 5.35
N VAL A 74 20.33 -26.96 5.15
CA VAL A 74 19.37 -27.86 5.83
C VAL A 74 19.48 -27.76 7.36
N GLN A 75 20.70 -27.67 7.89
CA GLN A 75 20.94 -27.48 9.34
C GLN A 75 20.36 -26.17 9.89
N HIS A 76 20.21 -25.16 9.03
CA HIS A 76 19.76 -23.81 9.41
C HIS A 76 18.28 -23.54 9.11
N LYS A 77 17.50 -24.56 8.72
CA LYS A 77 16.09 -24.41 8.30
C LYS A 77 15.20 -23.63 9.27
N HIS A 78 15.31 -23.91 10.58
CA HIS A 78 14.51 -23.20 11.59
C HIS A 78 14.97 -21.75 11.77
N LYS A 79 16.28 -21.49 11.65
CA LYS A 79 16.80 -20.11 11.71
C LYS A 79 16.29 -19.28 10.53
N ALA A 80 16.19 -19.88 9.34
CA ALA A 80 15.62 -19.21 8.16
C ALA A 80 14.15 -18.81 8.37
N LYS A 81 13.33 -19.69 8.96
CA LYS A 81 11.94 -19.38 9.32
C LYS A 81 11.83 -18.20 10.28
N TYR A 82 12.58 -18.23 11.39
CA TYR A 82 12.55 -17.15 12.37
C TYR A 82 13.06 -15.83 11.77
N PHE A 83 14.08 -15.88 10.92
CA PHE A 83 14.58 -14.71 10.23
C PHE A 83 13.51 -14.08 9.32
N VAL A 84 12.87 -14.89 8.46
CA VAL A 84 11.83 -14.40 7.55
C VAL A 84 10.62 -13.87 8.31
N ASN A 85 10.14 -14.59 9.33
CA ASN A 85 9.03 -14.11 10.17
C ASN A 85 9.42 -12.82 10.92
N GLY A 86 10.64 -12.71 11.42
CA GLY A 86 11.15 -11.50 12.05
C GLY A 86 11.16 -10.30 11.09
N CYS A 87 11.65 -10.48 9.86
CA CYS A 87 11.62 -9.46 8.82
C CYS A 87 10.18 -9.05 8.46
N LEU A 88 9.25 -10.00 8.39
CA LEU A 88 7.84 -9.70 8.09
C LEU A 88 7.16 -8.93 9.21
N ILE A 89 7.44 -9.28 10.47
CA ILE A 89 6.93 -8.53 11.62
C ILE A 89 7.48 -7.10 11.60
N ALA A 90 8.79 -6.93 11.41
CA ALA A 90 9.42 -5.62 11.33
C ALA A 90 8.83 -4.78 10.17
N PHE A 91 8.62 -5.41 9.00
CA PHE A 91 7.96 -4.79 7.87
C PHE A 91 6.53 -4.35 8.21
N GLN A 92 5.71 -5.24 8.78
CA GLN A 92 4.31 -4.91 9.11
C GLN A 92 4.19 -3.82 10.18
N VAL A 93 5.09 -3.81 11.16
CA VAL A 93 5.17 -2.73 12.17
C VAL A 93 5.51 -1.39 11.51
N GLY A 94 6.46 -1.37 10.57
CA GLY A 94 6.80 -0.15 9.82
C GLY A 94 5.66 0.35 8.94
N VAL A 95 4.90 -0.56 8.34
CA VAL A 95 3.71 -0.20 7.56
C VAL A 95 2.61 0.37 8.44
N ALA A 96 2.36 -0.29 9.58
CA ALA A 96 1.34 0.14 10.52
C ALA A 96 1.67 1.53 11.09
N SER A 97 2.93 1.79 11.44
CA SER A 97 3.32 3.10 11.98
C SER A 97 3.06 4.24 10.99
N VAL A 98 3.41 4.06 9.70
CA VAL A 98 3.14 5.06 8.66
C VAL A 98 1.64 5.26 8.47
N ALA A 99 0.85 4.19 8.46
CA ALA A 99 -0.61 4.29 8.34
C ALA A 99 -1.24 5.06 9.51
N TYR A 100 -0.74 4.88 10.73
CA TYR A 100 -1.21 5.60 11.91
C TYR A 100 -0.90 7.09 11.82
N VAL A 101 0.35 7.45 11.51
CA VAL A 101 0.77 8.85 11.35
C VAL A 101 -0.09 9.54 10.29
N PHE A 102 -0.31 8.88 9.15
CA PHE A 102 -1.14 9.40 8.08
C PHE A 102 -2.58 9.72 8.54
N VAL A 103 -3.22 8.81 9.29
CA VAL A 103 -4.59 9.07 9.78
C VAL A 103 -4.61 10.22 10.79
N VAL A 104 -3.62 10.28 11.68
CA VAL A 104 -3.52 11.34 12.71
C VAL A 104 -3.32 12.71 12.07
N GLU A 105 -2.43 12.83 11.07
CA GLU A 105 -2.21 14.06 10.32
C GLU A 105 -3.52 14.55 9.67
N HIS A 106 -4.29 13.66 9.05
CA HIS A 106 -5.58 14.02 8.46
C HIS A 106 -6.65 14.41 9.50
N ILE A 107 -6.71 13.73 10.65
CA ILE A 107 -7.62 14.14 11.73
C ILE A 107 -7.23 15.53 12.24
N GLN A 108 -5.92 15.82 12.36
CA GLN A 108 -5.44 17.13 12.77
C GLN A 108 -5.83 18.23 11.78
N GLU A 109 -5.72 17.98 10.47
CA GLU A 109 -6.19 18.90 9.43
C GLU A 109 -7.70 19.18 9.55
N ILE A 110 -8.51 18.15 9.81
CA ILE A 110 -9.96 18.28 10.00
C ILE A 110 -10.29 19.11 11.25
N LEU A 111 -9.62 18.82 12.38
CA LEU A 111 -9.83 19.56 13.65
C LEU A 111 -9.46 21.03 13.51
N HIS A 112 -8.36 21.33 12.81
CA HIS A 112 -7.94 22.69 12.51
C HIS A 112 -8.98 23.42 11.64
N TYR A 113 -9.51 22.75 10.61
CA TYR A 113 -10.56 23.30 9.74
C TYR A 113 -11.84 23.67 10.52
N PHE A 114 -12.29 22.80 11.41
CA PHE A 114 -13.48 23.07 12.25
C PHE A 114 -13.22 24.01 13.41
N LYS A 115 -11.97 24.46 13.63
CA LYS A 115 -11.53 25.25 14.80
C LYS A 115 -11.88 24.59 16.14
N VAL A 116 -12.01 23.27 16.16
CA VAL A 116 -12.29 22.49 17.36
C VAL A 116 -10.97 21.92 17.85
N GLY A 117 -10.42 22.48 18.94
CA GLY A 117 -9.20 21.96 19.58
C GLY A 117 -7.89 22.61 19.13
N SER A 118 -7.79 23.93 19.23
CA SER A 118 -6.63 24.76 18.85
C SER A 118 -5.35 24.59 19.71
N GLY A 119 -5.18 23.45 20.39
CA GLY A 119 -4.04 23.20 21.28
C GLY A 119 -3.64 21.74 21.48
N LEU A 120 -4.26 20.78 20.78
CA LEU A 120 -3.86 19.37 20.90
C LEU A 120 -2.56 19.13 20.14
N SER A 121 -1.55 18.62 20.82
CA SER A 121 -0.28 18.23 20.20
C SER A 121 -0.49 16.98 19.32
N THR A 122 0.22 16.88 18.20
CA THR A 122 0.18 15.72 17.29
C THR A 122 0.43 14.40 18.05
N THR A 123 1.27 14.43 19.09
CA THR A 123 1.55 13.27 19.95
C THR A 123 0.34 12.85 20.78
N GLU A 124 -0.44 13.80 21.28
CA GLU A 124 -1.64 13.52 22.09
C GLU A 124 -2.76 12.96 21.22
N LEU A 125 -2.92 13.50 20.01
CA LEU A 125 -3.86 12.99 19.02
C LEU A 125 -3.50 11.57 18.58
N LEU A 126 -2.20 11.28 18.41
CA LEU A 126 -1.70 9.95 18.10
C LEU A 126 -1.98 8.94 19.22
N LEU A 127 -1.78 9.35 20.47
CA LEU A 127 -2.09 8.51 21.64
C LEU A 127 -3.60 8.22 21.73
N MET A 128 -4.42 9.24 21.52
CA MET A 128 -5.88 9.13 21.53
C MET A 128 -6.40 8.22 20.41
N TYR A 129 -5.83 8.31 19.21
CA TYR A 129 -6.17 7.45 18.07
C TYR A 129 -5.70 5.99 18.26
N THR A 130 -4.66 5.77 19.06
CA THR A 130 -4.15 4.42 19.33
C THR A 130 -5.19 3.58 20.08
N VAL A 131 -5.92 4.16 21.03
CA VAL A 131 -6.94 3.47 21.84
C VAL A 131 -8.08 2.84 21.01
N PRO A 132 -8.80 3.56 20.14
CA PRO A 132 -9.86 2.97 19.31
C PRO A 132 -9.29 1.94 18.33
N THR A 133 -8.06 2.11 17.86
CA THR A 133 -7.46 1.15 16.93
C THR A 133 -7.11 -0.18 17.62
N ILE A 134 -6.65 -0.14 18.88
CA ILE A 134 -6.51 -1.34 19.72
C ILE A 134 -7.87 -2.02 19.91
N LEU A 135 -8.93 -1.26 20.19
CA LEU A 135 -10.29 -1.82 20.33
C LEU A 135 -10.80 -2.47 19.04
N ILE A 136 -10.52 -1.88 17.88
CA ILE A 136 -10.86 -2.47 16.57
C ILE A 136 -10.10 -3.77 16.33
N ASN A 137 -8.86 -3.90 16.79
CA ASN A 137 -8.09 -5.15 16.67
C ASN A 137 -8.72 -6.32 17.47
N PHE A 138 -9.58 -6.05 18.46
CA PHE A 138 -10.35 -7.10 19.15
C PHE A 138 -11.52 -7.67 18.33
N VAL A 139 -11.89 -7.03 17.21
CA VAL A 139 -12.95 -7.54 16.33
C VAL A 139 -12.44 -8.76 15.58
N ARG A 140 -12.74 -9.94 16.12
CA ARG A 140 -12.36 -11.26 15.57
C ARG A 140 -13.16 -11.68 14.33
N SER A 141 -14.10 -10.86 13.85
CA SER A 141 -14.98 -11.17 12.73
C SER A 141 -14.41 -10.67 11.41
N ILE A 142 -13.70 -11.54 10.68
CA ILE A 142 -13.17 -11.29 9.33
C ILE A 142 -14.28 -10.82 8.36
N ARG A 143 -15.52 -11.29 8.55
CA ARG A 143 -16.66 -10.92 7.70
C ARG A 143 -17.02 -9.43 7.84
N ALA A 144 -17.00 -8.89 9.06
CA ALA A 144 -17.31 -7.47 9.29
C ALA A 144 -16.25 -6.55 8.64
N VAL A 145 -14.98 -6.93 8.77
CA VAL A 145 -13.86 -6.20 8.15
C VAL A 145 -14.02 -6.13 6.64
N THR A 146 -14.40 -7.23 5.98
CA THR A 146 -14.62 -7.26 4.52
C THR A 146 -15.71 -6.26 4.07
N PHE A 147 -16.82 -6.16 4.79
CA PHE A 147 -17.88 -5.19 4.48
C PHE A 147 -17.41 -3.74 4.64
N VAL A 148 -16.67 -3.44 5.71
CA VAL A 148 -16.07 -2.11 5.94
C VAL A 148 -15.08 -1.77 4.84
N CYS A 149 -14.20 -2.70 4.44
CA CYS A 149 -13.27 -2.51 3.32
C CYS A 149 -14.00 -2.26 2.00
N MET A 150 -15.14 -2.91 1.76
CA MET A 150 -15.95 -2.70 0.56
C MET A 150 -16.49 -1.26 0.49
N ILE A 151 -16.99 -0.73 1.60
CA ILE A 151 -17.42 0.67 1.69
C ILE A 151 -16.22 1.61 1.52
N GLY A 152 -15.09 1.31 2.15
CA GLY A 152 -13.84 2.06 2.00
C GLY A 152 -13.39 2.17 0.53
N ASN A 153 -13.49 1.08 -0.23
CA ASN A 153 -13.17 1.10 -1.66
C ASN A 153 -14.05 2.10 -2.43
N VAL A 154 -15.35 2.19 -2.11
CA VAL A 154 -16.25 3.18 -2.74
C VAL A 154 -15.79 4.61 -2.45
N PHE A 155 -15.43 4.91 -1.20
CA PHE A 155 -14.89 6.23 -0.83
C PHE A 155 -13.58 6.55 -1.53
N ILE A 156 -12.68 5.57 -1.67
CA ILE A 156 -11.42 5.73 -2.40
C ILE A 156 -11.70 6.06 -3.88
N PHE A 157 -12.59 5.31 -4.54
CA PHE A 157 -12.94 5.58 -5.93
C PHE A 157 -13.60 6.95 -6.10
N ALA A 158 -14.49 7.35 -5.19
CA ALA A 158 -15.10 8.67 -5.19
C ALA A 158 -14.05 9.78 -5.00
N SER A 159 -13.09 9.57 -4.10
CA SER A 159 -12.00 10.53 -3.85
C SER A 159 -11.09 10.68 -5.08
N ILE A 160 -10.71 9.58 -5.72
CA ILE A 160 -9.91 9.61 -6.95
C ILE A 160 -10.68 10.29 -8.08
N ALA A 161 -11.97 9.98 -8.25
CA ALA A 161 -12.81 10.62 -9.27
C ALA A 161 -12.89 12.13 -9.06
N LEU A 162 -13.08 12.59 -7.82
CA LEU A 162 -13.09 14.02 -7.48
C LEU A 162 -11.74 14.67 -7.80
N ILE A 163 -10.62 14.06 -7.39
CA ILE A 163 -9.28 14.59 -7.69
C ILE A 163 -9.07 14.69 -9.21
N LEU A 164 -9.45 13.67 -9.98
CA LEU A 164 -9.31 13.66 -11.44
C LEU A 164 -10.21 14.71 -12.11
N GLU A 165 -11.47 14.82 -11.70
CA GLU A 165 -12.40 15.83 -12.23
C GLU A 165 -11.85 17.24 -12.03
N VAL A 166 -11.38 17.54 -10.82
CA VAL A 166 -10.77 18.84 -10.49
C VAL A 166 -9.50 19.09 -11.30
N ALA A 167 -8.61 18.10 -11.41
CA ALA A 167 -7.38 18.22 -12.19
C ALA A 167 -7.67 18.47 -13.68
N LEU A 168 -8.65 17.76 -14.26
CA LEU A 168 -9.06 17.91 -15.65
C LEU A 168 -9.69 19.28 -15.93
N LEU A 169 -10.59 19.75 -15.06
CA LEU A 169 -11.18 21.10 -15.16
C LEU A 169 -10.10 22.19 -15.17
N ARG A 170 -9.06 22.04 -14.32
CA ARG A 170 -7.92 22.96 -14.28
C ARG A 170 -7.07 22.90 -15.55
N PHE A 171 -6.84 21.71 -16.11
CA PHE A 171 -6.00 21.51 -17.29
C PHE A 171 -6.66 22.01 -18.58
N ILE A 172 -7.94 21.68 -18.79
CA ILE A 172 -8.67 21.99 -20.04
C ILE A 172 -9.00 23.47 -20.12
N TRP A 173 -9.45 24.07 -19.02
CA TRP A 173 -10.13 25.36 -19.07
C TRP A 173 -9.27 26.54 -18.56
N LYS A 174 -8.01 26.30 -18.16
CA LYS A 174 -7.03 27.32 -17.70
C LYS A 174 -7.67 28.41 -16.80
N ILE A 175 -8.63 28.02 -15.97
CA ILE A 175 -9.51 28.99 -15.29
C ILE A 175 -8.69 29.75 -14.24
N PRO A 176 -8.68 31.10 -14.26
CA PRO A 176 -8.17 31.88 -13.13
C PRO A 176 -9.07 31.66 -11.90
N LEU A 177 -8.48 31.61 -10.70
CA LEU A 177 -9.11 31.23 -9.42
C LEU A 177 -10.53 31.79 -9.17
N GLY A 178 -10.87 32.95 -9.72
CA GLY A 178 -12.12 33.68 -9.44
C GLY A 178 -13.42 33.05 -9.97
N THR A 179 -13.41 32.18 -10.98
CA THR A 179 -14.66 31.57 -11.48
C THR A 179 -15.06 30.31 -10.70
N VAL A 180 -14.09 29.65 -10.05
CA VAL A 180 -14.31 28.46 -9.21
C VAL A 180 -14.98 28.84 -7.88
N GLU A 181 -14.88 30.10 -7.44
CA GLU A 181 -15.56 30.59 -6.22
C GLU A 181 -17.09 30.50 -6.27
N LYS A 182 -17.70 30.48 -7.47
CA LYS A 182 -19.16 30.30 -7.62
C LYS A 182 -19.59 28.83 -7.62
N LEU A 183 -18.66 27.89 -7.83
CA LEU A 183 -18.94 26.46 -7.85
C LEU A 183 -18.48 25.83 -6.52
N LYS A 184 -19.34 25.94 -5.50
CA LYS A 184 -19.26 25.33 -4.15
C LYS A 184 -18.34 26.02 -3.13
N MET A 185 -18.95 26.96 -2.40
CA MET A 185 -18.58 27.29 -1.02
C MET A 185 -18.55 26.01 -0.16
N ASN A 186 -17.35 25.45 0.07
CA ASN A 186 -16.93 24.58 1.18
C ASN A 186 -15.67 23.75 0.86
N LEU A 187 -15.15 23.78 -0.38
CA LEU A 187 -13.85 23.16 -0.71
C LEU A 187 -12.81 24.23 -1.08
N LYS A 188 -12.62 25.27 -0.26
CA LYS A 188 -11.60 26.29 -0.56
C LYS A 188 -10.17 25.81 -0.30
N GLU A 189 -9.96 24.84 0.59
CA GLU A 189 -8.60 24.42 0.97
C GLU A 189 -8.07 23.19 0.22
N LEU A 190 -8.95 22.34 -0.33
CA LEU A 190 -8.54 21.18 -1.13
C LEU A 190 -7.91 21.57 -2.49
N PHE A 191 -8.11 22.83 -2.93
CA PHE A 191 -7.84 23.31 -4.29
C PHE A 191 -6.61 24.22 -4.41
N VAL A 192 -5.83 24.41 -3.33
CA VAL A 192 -4.76 25.43 -3.23
C VAL A 192 -3.35 24.86 -3.47
N ALA A 193 -3.20 23.60 -3.89
CA ALA A 193 -1.91 23.14 -4.38
C ALA A 193 -1.64 23.77 -5.76
N GLU A 194 -0.78 24.79 -5.80
CA GLU A 194 -0.32 25.42 -7.03
C GLU A 194 0.29 24.36 -7.96
N HIS A 195 -0.34 24.11 -9.11
CA HIS A 195 0.02 23.04 -10.05
C HIS A 195 1.25 23.45 -10.87
N ASN A 196 2.40 23.49 -10.22
CA ASN A 196 3.63 24.00 -10.79
C ASN A 196 4.52 22.85 -11.28
N TRP A 197 4.05 22.08 -12.27
CA TRP A 197 4.84 20.97 -12.86
C TRP A 197 6.17 21.43 -13.47
N ARG A 198 6.29 22.72 -13.80
CA ARG A 198 7.52 23.37 -14.28
C ARG A 198 8.54 23.66 -13.18
N SER A 199 8.10 23.72 -11.91
CA SER A 199 9.01 23.93 -10.78
C SER A 199 9.51 22.61 -10.17
N LEU A 200 8.96 21.46 -10.58
CA LEU A 200 9.54 20.18 -10.20
C LEU A 200 10.83 19.96 -10.99
N PRO A 201 11.98 19.79 -10.33
CA PRO A 201 13.20 19.43 -11.01
C PRO A 201 13.05 18.07 -11.69
N TRP A 202 13.75 17.88 -12.80
CA TRP A 202 13.75 16.64 -13.57
C TRP A 202 14.27 15.47 -12.72
N VAL A 203 15.30 15.77 -11.91
CA VAL A 203 15.90 14.93 -10.87
C VAL A 203 16.26 15.85 -9.71
N THR A 204 15.91 15.48 -8.48
CA THR A 204 16.23 16.27 -7.28
C THR A 204 17.69 16.07 -6.83
N SER A 205 17.97 15.00 -6.09
CA SER A 205 19.27 14.65 -5.50
C SER A 205 19.28 13.16 -5.15
N PHE A 206 20.46 12.57 -4.88
CA PHE A 206 20.54 11.15 -4.48
C PHE A 206 19.64 10.83 -3.29
N ASP A 207 19.64 11.68 -2.26
CA ASP A 207 18.76 11.52 -1.09
C ASP A 207 17.28 11.61 -1.46
N GLY A 208 16.90 12.52 -2.35
CA GLY A 208 15.53 12.64 -2.85
C GLY A 208 15.09 11.42 -3.66
N VAL A 209 16.00 10.83 -4.44
CA VAL A 209 15.77 9.59 -5.19
C VAL A 209 15.58 8.40 -4.24
N VAL A 210 16.42 8.28 -3.20
CA VAL A 210 16.30 7.22 -2.19
C VAL A 210 15.00 7.36 -1.39
N ALA A 211 14.64 8.59 -0.97
CA ALA A 211 13.38 8.87 -0.30
C ALA A 211 12.15 8.57 -1.18
N SER A 212 12.23 8.92 -2.47
CA SER A 212 11.22 8.58 -3.47
C SER A 212 11.04 7.07 -3.61
N ALA A 213 12.15 6.31 -3.69
CA ALA A 213 12.10 4.86 -3.73
C ALA A 213 11.44 4.26 -2.48
N GLY A 214 11.73 4.78 -1.29
CA GLY A 214 11.07 4.36 -0.05
C GLY A 214 9.56 4.61 -0.06
N SER A 215 9.15 5.79 -0.51
CA SER A 215 7.73 6.16 -0.65
C SER A 215 6.99 5.25 -1.63
N LEU A 216 7.63 4.84 -2.72
CA LEU A 216 7.09 3.90 -3.71
C LEU A 216 7.04 2.45 -3.19
N LEU A 217 8.06 2.01 -2.45
CA LEU A 217 8.05 0.69 -1.81
C LEU A 217 6.90 0.59 -0.81
N TYR A 218 6.62 1.65 -0.05
CA TYR A 218 5.44 1.73 0.80
C TYR A 218 4.13 1.68 -0.01
N SER A 219 4.06 2.31 -1.19
CA SER A 219 2.89 2.17 -2.08
C SER A 219 2.64 0.73 -2.55
N PHE A 220 3.68 -0.12 -2.56
CA PHE A 220 3.62 -1.52 -2.99
C PHE A 220 3.51 -2.53 -1.84
N GLU A 221 3.17 -2.08 -0.64
CA GLU A 221 3.17 -2.83 0.63
C GLU A 221 2.34 -4.13 0.66
N GLY A 222 1.43 -4.30 -0.30
CA GLY A 222 0.61 -5.50 -0.43
C GLY A 222 1.32 -6.83 -0.64
N GLN A 223 2.64 -6.86 -0.75
CA GLN A 223 3.40 -8.07 -1.03
C GLN A 223 3.35 -9.10 0.09
N ALA A 224 3.24 -8.68 1.35
CA ALA A 224 3.20 -9.58 2.51
C ALA A 224 1.86 -10.35 2.65
N MET A 225 0.84 -9.94 1.90
CA MET A 225 -0.49 -10.57 1.92
C MET A 225 -0.66 -11.63 0.84
N VAL A 226 0.33 -11.81 -0.05
CA VAL A 226 0.21 -12.68 -1.23
C VAL A 226 0.03 -14.15 -0.82
N LEU A 227 0.88 -14.71 0.03
CA LEU A 227 0.74 -16.11 0.46
C LEU A 227 -0.47 -16.36 1.37
N PRO A 228 -0.76 -15.52 2.38
CA PRO A 228 -1.98 -15.67 3.17
C PRO A 228 -3.27 -15.59 2.33
N LEU A 229 -3.26 -14.77 1.27
CA LEU A 229 -4.38 -14.67 0.34
C LEU A 229 -4.50 -15.94 -0.50
N GLU A 230 -3.39 -16.42 -1.08
CA GLU A 230 -3.33 -17.68 -1.82
C GLU A 230 -3.86 -18.86 -0.98
N ASN A 231 -3.42 -18.96 0.28
CA ASN A 231 -3.82 -20.01 1.22
C ASN A 231 -5.33 -19.98 1.56
N LYS A 232 -6.02 -18.86 1.30
CA LYS A 232 -7.48 -18.70 1.51
C LYS A 232 -8.29 -18.84 0.22
N MET A 233 -7.66 -19.01 -0.93
CA MET A 233 -8.36 -19.17 -2.21
C MET A 233 -8.89 -20.60 -2.38
N LYS A 234 -10.07 -20.73 -3.00
CA LYS A 234 -10.61 -22.04 -3.40
C LYS A 234 -9.71 -22.75 -4.41
N HIS A 235 -9.10 -21.97 -5.32
CA HIS A 235 -8.23 -22.44 -6.40
C HIS A 235 -6.90 -21.65 -6.36
N PRO A 236 -5.91 -22.09 -5.57
CA PRO A 236 -4.61 -21.40 -5.46
C PRO A 236 -3.87 -21.27 -6.81
N GLU A 237 -4.08 -22.21 -7.74
CA GLU A 237 -3.54 -22.15 -9.10
C GLU A 237 -3.96 -20.90 -9.89
N ASP A 238 -5.16 -20.35 -9.61
CA ASP A 238 -5.69 -19.13 -10.25
C ASP A 238 -5.06 -17.84 -9.71
N MET A 239 -4.19 -17.93 -8.70
CA MET A 239 -3.41 -16.80 -8.20
C MET A 239 -2.46 -16.25 -9.28
N GLN A 240 -1.98 -17.13 -10.17
CA GLN A 240 -1.04 -16.82 -11.25
C GLN A 240 -1.73 -16.68 -12.61
N GLY A 241 -1.06 -16.03 -13.57
CA GLY A 241 -1.48 -15.93 -14.97
C GLY A 241 -1.76 -14.50 -15.45
N TRP A 242 -1.98 -14.34 -16.75
CA TRP A 242 -2.26 -13.03 -17.37
C TRP A 242 -3.56 -12.41 -16.86
N THR A 243 -4.53 -13.23 -16.45
CA THR A 243 -5.77 -12.82 -15.76
C THR A 243 -5.81 -13.29 -14.30
N GLY A 244 -4.69 -13.75 -13.76
CA GLY A 244 -4.59 -14.26 -12.40
C GLY A 244 -4.79 -13.16 -11.35
N VAL A 245 -5.12 -13.53 -10.12
CA VAL A 245 -5.43 -12.57 -9.04
C VAL A 245 -4.26 -11.61 -8.76
N LEU A 246 -3.00 -11.99 -9.00
CA LEU A 246 -1.87 -11.09 -8.88
C LEU A 246 -1.80 -9.99 -9.96
N THR A 247 -2.18 -10.32 -11.18
CA THR A 247 -2.18 -9.39 -12.33
C THR A 247 -3.43 -8.54 -12.33
N THR A 248 -4.58 -9.17 -12.07
CA THR A 248 -5.89 -8.53 -12.04
C THR A 248 -6.16 -7.82 -10.71
N GLY A 249 -5.64 -8.29 -9.58
CA GLY A 249 -5.81 -7.66 -8.25
C GLY A 249 -5.08 -6.32 -8.10
N LYS A 250 -4.22 -5.96 -9.06
CA LYS A 250 -3.67 -4.60 -9.20
C LYS A 250 -4.57 -3.66 -10.02
N PHE A 251 -5.59 -4.17 -10.73
CA PHE A 251 -6.43 -3.36 -11.62
C PHE A 251 -7.94 -3.52 -11.40
N CYS A 252 -8.44 -4.65 -10.90
CA CYS A 252 -9.87 -4.91 -10.71
C CYS A 252 -10.08 -6.20 -9.89
N THR A 253 -10.28 -6.10 -8.58
CA THR A 253 -10.83 -7.21 -7.78
C THR A 253 -12.34 -7.33 -8.01
N ARG A 254 -12.71 -7.88 -9.14
CA ARG A 254 -14.03 -8.49 -9.41
C ARG A 254 -13.78 -9.52 -10.50
N LEU A 255 -14.42 -10.70 -10.40
CA LEU A 255 -14.30 -11.86 -11.28
C LEU A 255 -13.31 -12.94 -10.81
N LYS A 256 -13.69 -13.64 -9.74
CA LYS A 256 -13.77 -15.12 -9.69
C LYS A 256 -14.23 -15.55 -8.29
N GLN A 257 -15.48 -15.23 -7.98
CA GLN A 257 -16.27 -16.03 -7.05
C GLN A 257 -17.44 -16.59 -7.86
N LYS A 258 -17.25 -17.78 -8.40
CA LYS A 258 -18.31 -18.79 -8.41
C LYS A 258 -17.92 -19.82 -7.34
#